data_AF-A0AAX3VGT3-F1
#
_entry.id   AF-A0AAX3VGT3-F1
#
_cell.length_a   1.000
_cell.length_b   1.000
_cell.length_c   1.000
_cell.angle_alpha   90.00
_cell.angle_beta   90.00
_cell.angle_gamma   90.00
#
_symmetry.space_group_name_H-M   'P 1'
#
loop_
_entity.id
_entity.type
_entity.pdbx_description
1 polymer ?
#
loop_
_entity_poly.entity_id
_entity_poly.type
_entity_poly.pdbx_seq_one_letter_code
_entity_poly.pdbx_strand_id
1 'polypeptide(L)'
;MTTQPVREPLFAGFLASVGVIGLTASLALSIEKLEKLQNPNASVGCDLSVLVQCSANLDSAQGAVLGFPNPFLGLIGFSLVLCAGVTLWAAPNLARWYWAVFNIGVAGAFAFVLWLIGQSIYVLGTLCPWCMVVWVITIPLFVFTTGRNARTGIFGARTARLGQRLWPWLTLITIVAYMTIAAVAQVRLDVLATLL
;
A
#
# COMPACT_ATOMS: atom_id res chain seq x y z
N MET A 1 -19.09 -15.68 31.47
CA MET A 1 -17.83 -16.09 30.81
C MET A 1 -17.24 -14.86 30.14
N THR A 2 -16.26 -14.22 30.78
CA THR A 2 -15.47 -13.14 30.17
C THR A 2 -14.59 -13.76 29.10
N THR A 3 -14.95 -13.61 27.83
CA THR A 3 -14.08 -14.01 26.73
C THR A 3 -12.81 -13.17 26.82
N GLN A 4 -11.71 -13.79 27.22
CA GLN A 4 -10.39 -13.15 27.22
C GLN A 4 -10.13 -12.55 25.83
N PRO A 5 -9.70 -11.28 25.74
CA PRO A 5 -9.33 -10.68 24.46
C PRO A 5 -8.28 -11.54 23.77
N VAL A 6 -8.53 -11.99 22.54
CA VAL A 6 -7.48 -12.61 21.74
C VAL A 6 -6.50 -11.49 21.36
N ARG A 7 -5.35 -11.44 22.02
CA ARG A 7 -4.29 -10.49 21.69
C ARG A 7 -3.60 -10.94 20.41
N GLU A 8 -3.48 -10.05 19.44
CA GLU A 8 -2.84 -10.34 18.15
C GLU A 8 -1.62 -9.43 17.92
N PRO A 9 -0.56 -9.59 18.75
CA PRO A 9 0.58 -8.69 18.76
C PRO A 9 1.35 -8.67 17.44
N LEU A 10 1.36 -9.78 16.70
CA LEU A 10 1.99 -9.89 15.39
C LEU A 10 1.25 -9.05 14.33
N PHE A 11 -0.08 -9.04 14.35
CA PHE A 11 -0.86 -8.23 13.41
C PHE A 11 -0.74 -6.73 13.75
N ALA A 12 -0.74 -6.40 15.05
CA ALA A 12 -0.46 -5.03 15.51
C ALA A 12 0.92 -4.55 15.03
N GLY A 13 1.96 -5.37 15.20
CA GLY A 13 3.30 -5.07 14.70
C GLY A 13 3.37 -4.93 13.19
N PHE A 14 2.69 -5.81 12.45
CA PHE A 14 2.58 -5.70 11.00
C PHE A 14 1.96 -4.36 10.55
N LEU A 15 0.82 -3.97 11.14
CA LEU A 15 0.19 -2.68 10.84
C LEU A 15 1.12 -1.51 11.18
N ALA A 16 1.76 -1.53 12.34
CA ALA A 16 2.68 -0.48 12.75
C ALA A 16 3.88 -0.37 11.78
N SER A 17 4.50 -1.49 11.40
CA SER A 17 5.62 -1.49 10.45
C SER A 17 5.20 -0.98 9.08
N VAL A 18 4.07 -1.44 8.54
CA VAL A 18 3.52 -0.95 7.27
C VAL A 18 3.21 0.55 7.34
N GLY A 19 2.61 1.00 8.45
CA GLY A 19 2.33 2.42 8.67
C GLY A 19 3.60 3.27 8.67
N VAL A 20 4.65 2.86 9.38
CA VAL A 20 5.94 3.57 9.39
C VAL A 20 6.56 3.62 8.00
N ILE A 21 6.68 2.48 7.31
CA ILE A 21 7.30 2.42 5.97
C ILE A 21 6.52 3.28 4.98
N GLY A 22 5.19 3.21 5.01
CA GLY A 22 4.33 3.99 4.12
C GLY A 22 4.38 5.48 4.41
N LEU A 23 4.48 5.87 5.69
CA LEU A 23 4.69 7.26 6.08
C LEU A 23 6.03 7.80 5.57
N THR A 24 7.11 7.03 5.74
CA THR A 24 8.43 7.43 5.24
C THR A 24 8.42 7.61 3.73
N ALA A 25 7.85 6.66 2.97
CA ALA A 25 7.74 6.76 1.52
C ALA A 25 6.87 7.95 1.08
N SER A 26 5.75 8.17 1.76
CA SER A 26 4.85 9.29 1.46
C SER A 26 5.48 10.64 1.79
N LEU A 27 6.24 10.72 2.89
CA LEU A 27 6.97 11.92 3.27
C LEU A 27 8.08 12.25 2.26
N ALA A 28 8.85 11.24 1.84
CA ALA A 28 9.88 11.42 0.81
C ALA A 28 9.27 11.95 -0.49
N LEU A 29 8.19 11.33 -0.98
CA LEU A 29 7.47 11.79 -2.16
C LEU A 29 6.89 13.20 -2.01
N SER A 30 6.39 13.55 -0.82
CA SER A 30 5.90 14.89 -0.53
C SER A 30 7.02 15.93 -0.58
N ILE A 31 8.20 15.62 -0.01
CA ILE A 31 9.37 16.50 -0.05
C ILE A 31 9.82 16.70 -1.50
N GLU A 32 9.99 15.62 -2.26
CA GLU A 32 10.39 15.67 -3.67
C GLU A 32 9.39 16.47 -4.52
N LYS A 33 8.08 16.35 -4.26
CA LYS A 33 7.07 17.16 -4.95
C LYS A 33 7.22 18.65 -4.60
N LEU A 34 7.50 18.99 -3.35
CA LEU A 34 7.71 20.38 -2.93
C LEU A 34 8.98 20.97 -3.56
N GLU A 35 10.07 20.20 -3.62
CA GLU A 35 11.31 20.60 -4.30
C GLU A 35 11.06 20.87 -5.79
N LYS A 36 10.30 20.00 -6.46
CA LYS A 36 9.86 20.18 -7.86
C LYS A 36 9.02 21.43 -8.05
N LEU A 37 8.11 21.75 -7.12
CA LEU A 37 7.31 22.97 -7.19
C LEU A 37 8.15 24.24 -7.00
N GLN A 38 9.22 24.17 -6.20
CA GLN A 38 10.17 25.28 -6.02
C GLN A 38 11.14 25.41 -7.19
N ASN A 39 11.57 24.29 -7.78
CA ASN A 39 12.54 24.23 -8.87
C ASN A 39 12.03 23.31 -10.00
N PRO A 40 11.12 23.79 -10.88
CA PRO A 40 10.44 22.94 -11.87
C PRO A 40 11.35 22.16 -12.84
N ASN A 41 12.53 22.73 -13.12
CA ASN A 41 13.50 22.17 -14.06
C ASN A 41 14.53 21.23 -13.40
N ALA A 42 14.50 21.07 -12.07
CA ALA A 42 15.40 20.16 -11.38
C ALA A 42 14.85 18.72 -11.41
N SER A 43 15.74 17.74 -11.61
CA SER A 43 15.46 16.34 -11.34
C SER A 43 15.49 16.08 -9.83
N VAL A 44 14.69 15.15 -9.34
CA VAL A 44 14.68 14.76 -7.92
C VAL A 44 15.66 13.62 -7.66
N GLY A 45 16.08 13.44 -6.41
CA GLY A 45 17.12 12.47 -6.05
C GLY A 45 16.79 10.99 -6.36
N CYS A 46 15.51 10.65 -6.53
CA CYS A 46 15.04 9.31 -6.93
C CYS A 46 15.00 9.08 -8.46
N ASP A 47 15.41 10.06 -9.27
CA ASP A 47 15.56 9.88 -10.72
C ASP A 47 16.91 9.21 -11.02
N LEU A 48 16.91 7.89 -11.19
CA LEU A 48 18.13 7.09 -11.36
C LEU A 48 18.43 6.72 -12.81
N SER A 49 17.41 6.63 -13.66
CA SER A 49 17.55 6.27 -15.07
C SER A 49 16.35 6.74 -15.88
N VAL A 50 16.35 6.51 -17.19
CA VAL A 50 15.20 6.80 -18.07
C VAL A 50 13.96 5.98 -17.66
N LEU A 51 14.19 4.77 -17.14
CA LEU A 51 13.12 3.90 -16.63
C LEU A 51 12.73 4.24 -15.19
N VAL A 52 13.69 4.68 -14.38
CA VAL A 52 13.46 5.01 -12.96
C VAL A 52 13.32 6.52 -12.80
N GLN A 53 12.10 7.02 -13.04
CA GLN A 53 11.77 8.45 -12.99
C GLN A 53 10.63 8.71 -12.01
N CYS A 54 11.00 9.35 -10.93
CA CYS A 54 10.15 9.77 -9.83
C CYS A 54 9.49 11.11 -10.15
N SER A 55 10.25 12.05 -10.75
CA SER A 55 9.75 13.33 -11.27
C SER A 55 8.59 13.14 -12.25
N ALA A 56 8.75 12.23 -13.21
CA ALA A 56 7.74 11.99 -14.25
C ALA A 56 6.40 11.56 -13.65
N ASN A 57 6.43 10.67 -12.65
CA ASN A 57 5.23 10.23 -11.94
C ASN A 57 4.62 11.37 -11.10
N LEU A 58 5.45 12.16 -10.40
CA LEU A 58 4.99 13.26 -9.57
C LEU A 58 4.37 14.41 -10.37
N ASP A 59 4.86 14.69 -11.58
CA ASP A 59 4.37 15.77 -12.44
C ASP A 59 3.22 15.35 -13.36
N SER A 60 2.96 14.05 -13.44
CA SER A 60 1.82 13.51 -14.19
C SER A 60 0.47 13.94 -13.60
N ALA A 61 -0.58 13.97 -14.42
CA ALA A 61 -1.95 14.18 -13.95
C ALA A 61 -2.39 13.09 -12.96
N GLN A 62 -1.88 11.87 -13.15
CA GLN A 62 -2.08 10.73 -12.26
C GLN A 62 -1.44 10.96 -10.88
N GLY A 63 -0.42 11.83 -10.77
CA GLY A 63 0.22 12.22 -9.51
C GLY A 63 -0.63 13.14 -8.63
N ALA A 64 -1.74 13.68 -9.16
CA ALA A 64 -2.64 14.59 -8.44
C ALA A 64 -4.13 14.39 -8.81
N VAL A 65 -4.63 13.15 -8.72
CA VAL A 65 -5.97 12.77 -9.21
C VAL A 65 -7.10 13.55 -8.54
N LEU A 66 -6.95 13.87 -7.25
CA LEU A 66 -7.94 14.61 -6.48
C LEU A 66 -7.71 16.13 -6.49
N GLY A 67 -6.89 16.64 -7.40
CA GLY A 67 -6.52 18.06 -7.50
C GLY A 67 -5.39 18.48 -6.55
N PHE A 68 -4.83 17.55 -5.79
CA PHE A 68 -3.65 17.76 -4.94
C PHE A 68 -2.71 16.55 -5.03
N PRO A 69 -1.42 16.71 -4.69
CA PRO A 69 -0.45 15.62 -4.76
C PRO A 69 -0.88 14.38 -3.97
N ASN A 70 -0.94 13.24 -4.64
CA ASN A 70 -1.30 11.95 -4.03
C ASN A 70 -0.45 11.56 -2.80
N PRO A 71 0.85 11.94 -2.67
CA PRO A 71 1.62 11.64 -1.46
C PRO A 71 0.96 12.11 -0.15
N PHE A 72 0.13 13.16 -0.19
CA PHE A 72 -0.64 13.61 0.97
C PHE A 72 -1.72 12.61 1.41
N LEU A 73 -2.33 11.87 0.47
CA LEU A 73 -3.22 10.76 0.81
C LEU A 73 -2.46 9.66 1.55
N GLY A 74 -1.22 9.39 1.12
CA GLY A 74 -0.34 8.43 1.78
C GLY A 74 -0.01 8.85 3.22
N LEU A 75 0.35 10.12 3.44
CA LEU A 75 0.61 10.65 4.78
C LEU A 75 -0.59 10.45 5.73
N ILE A 76 -1.81 10.72 5.26
CA ILE A 76 -3.02 10.52 6.07
C ILE A 76 -3.29 9.02 6.27
N GLY A 77 -3.33 8.25 5.19
CA GLY A 77 -3.70 6.83 5.22
C GLY A 77 -2.73 5.98 6.04
N PHE A 78 -1.42 6.13 5.84
CA PHE A 78 -0.42 5.37 6.58
C PHE A 78 -0.28 5.83 8.04
N SER A 79 -0.61 7.09 8.36
CA SER A 79 -0.77 7.54 9.76
C SER A 79 -1.88 6.77 10.46
N LEU A 80 -3.04 6.62 9.80
CA LEU A 80 -4.17 5.87 10.36
C LEU A 80 -3.83 4.37 10.53
N VAL A 81 -3.06 3.79 9.61
CA VAL A 81 -2.59 2.41 9.70
C VAL A 81 -1.61 2.23 10.87
N LEU A 82 -0.66 3.16 11.05
CA LEU A 82 0.24 3.16 12.20
C LEU A 82 -0.53 3.27 13.51
N CYS A 83 -1.45 4.24 13.60
CA CYS A 83 -2.31 4.40 14.77
C CYS A 83 -3.11 3.11 15.05
N ALA A 84 -3.69 2.47 14.03
CA ALA A 84 -4.41 1.21 14.20
C ALA A 84 -3.53 0.10 14.81
N GLY A 85 -2.29 -0.04 14.32
CA GLY A 85 -1.32 -0.99 14.86
C GLY A 85 -0.98 -0.72 16.33
N VAL A 86 -0.64 0.54 16.65
CA VAL A 86 -0.30 0.96 18.02
C VAL A 86 -1.50 0.80 18.97
N THR A 87 -2.69 1.22 18.53
CA THR A 87 -3.93 1.06 19.30
C THR A 87 -4.21 -0.41 19.59
N LEU A 88 -3.92 -1.33 18.67
CA LEU A 88 -4.20 -2.75 18.88
C LEU A 88 -3.33 -3.37 19.99
N TRP A 89 -2.14 -2.84 20.25
CA TRP A 89 -1.32 -3.24 21.41
C TRP A 89 -1.94 -2.79 22.73
N ALA A 90 -2.54 -1.59 22.77
CA ALA A 90 -3.16 -1.05 23.99
C ALA A 90 -4.59 -1.57 24.21
N ALA A 91 -5.36 -1.72 23.14
CA ALA A 91 -6.79 -2.03 23.13
C ALA A 91 -7.09 -3.16 22.11
N PRO A 92 -6.97 -4.44 22.51
CA PRO A 92 -7.16 -5.58 21.61
C PRO A 92 -8.61 -5.77 21.12
N ASN A 93 -9.59 -5.19 21.81
CA ASN A 93 -11.04 -5.39 21.55
C ASN A 93 -11.68 -4.19 20.85
N LEU A 94 -11.20 -3.83 19.66
CA LEU A 94 -11.85 -2.80 18.86
C LEU A 94 -13.18 -3.28 18.29
N ALA A 95 -14.13 -2.35 18.13
CA ALA A 95 -15.47 -2.66 17.66
C ALA A 95 -15.48 -3.24 16.23
N ARG A 96 -16.48 -4.06 15.91
CA ARG A 96 -16.61 -4.67 14.57
C ARG A 96 -16.68 -3.64 13.44
N TRP A 97 -17.38 -2.53 13.68
CA TRP A 97 -17.53 -1.46 12.68
C TRP A 97 -16.19 -0.76 12.40
N TYR A 98 -15.32 -0.63 13.41
CA TYR A 98 -13.99 -0.04 13.23
C TYR A 98 -13.20 -0.84 12.18
N TRP A 99 -13.18 -2.17 12.33
CA TRP A 99 -12.51 -3.05 11.38
C TRP A 99 -13.15 -3.06 10.00
N ALA A 100 -14.47 -2.91 9.90
CA ALA A 100 -15.16 -2.78 8.63
C ALA A 100 -14.78 -1.48 7.89
N VAL A 101 -14.80 -0.34 8.58
CA VAL A 101 -14.42 0.97 8.02
C VAL A 101 -12.93 0.98 7.65
N PHE A 102 -12.07 0.46 8.53
CA PHE A 102 -10.63 0.32 8.25
C PHE A 102 -10.41 -0.50 6.97
N ASN A 103 -11.12 -1.62 6.81
CA ASN A 103 -11.01 -2.44 5.60
C ASN A 103 -11.48 -1.72 4.35
N ILE A 104 -12.53 -0.89 4.41
CA ILE A 104 -12.99 -0.08 3.28
C ILE A 104 -11.89 0.89 2.86
N GLY A 105 -11.25 1.57 3.82
CA GLY A 105 -10.12 2.46 3.54
C GLY A 105 -8.95 1.73 2.90
N VAL A 106 -8.54 0.59 3.47
CA VAL A 106 -7.46 -0.24 2.92
C VAL A 106 -7.81 -0.79 1.53
N ALA A 107 -9.07 -1.18 1.29
CA ALA A 107 -9.52 -1.63 -0.02
C ALA A 107 -9.48 -0.50 -1.07
N GLY A 108 -9.88 0.71 -0.67
CA GLY A 108 -9.76 1.91 -1.51
C GLY A 108 -8.30 2.21 -1.86
N ALA A 109 -7.39 2.16 -0.88
CA ALA A 109 -5.96 2.32 -1.10
C ALA A 109 -5.39 1.26 -2.04
N PHE A 110 -5.77 0.00 -1.86
CA PHE A 110 -5.37 -1.11 -2.72
C PHE A 110 -5.84 -0.93 -4.16
N ALA A 111 -7.12 -0.59 -4.37
CA ALA A 111 -7.66 -0.33 -5.70
C ALA A 111 -6.93 0.85 -6.38
N PHE A 112 -6.67 1.91 -5.63
CA PHE A 112 -5.92 3.07 -6.13
C PHE A 112 -4.48 2.72 -6.51
N VAL A 113 -3.80 1.91 -5.71
CA VAL A 113 -2.46 1.39 -6.00
C VAL A 113 -2.45 0.53 -7.26
N LEU A 114 -3.41 -0.38 -7.44
CA LEU A 114 -3.51 -1.18 -8.67
C LEU A 114 -3.69 -0.31 -9.91
N TRP A 115 -4.49 0.74 -9.80
CA TRP A 115 -4.64 1.71 -10.88
C TRP A 115 -3.33 2.46 -11.17
N LEU A 116 -2.62 2.95 -10.14
CA LEU A 116 -1.34 3.63 -10.29
C LEU A 116 -0.23 2.73 -10.88
N ILE A 117 -0.21 1.45 -10.53
CA ILE A 117 0.65 0.44 -11.16
C ILE A 117 0.37 0.39 -12.66
N GLY A 118 -0.91 0.30 -13.03
CA GLY A 118 -1.34 0.30 -14.43
C GLY A 118 -0.92 1.57 -15.16
N GLN A 119 -1.11 2.75 -14.55
CA GLN A 119 -0.68 4.02 -15.14
C GLN A 119 0.84 4.08 -15.32
N SER A 120 1.61 3.60 -14.34
CA SER A 120 3.08 3.60 -14.41
C SER A 120 3.58 2.73 -15.55
N ILE A 121 3.06 1.50 -15.67
CA ILE A 121 3.54 0.52 -16.66
C ILE A 121 3.01 0.79 -18.07
N TYR A 122 1.73 1.15 -18.22
CA TYR A 122 1.08 1.21 -19.54
C TYR A 122 0.98 2.62 -20.13
N VAL A 123 1.12 3.67 -19.31
CA VAL A 123 0.94 5.06 -19.75
C VAL A 123 2.23 5.85 -19.63
N LEU A 124 2.84 5.86 -18.44
CA LEU A 124 4.04 6.65 -18.16
C LEU A 124 5.31 5.98 -18.71
N GLY A 125 5.38 4.65 -18.66
CA GLY A 125 6.58 3.91 -19.07
C GLY A 125 7.73 4.01 -18.07
N THR A 126 7.46 4.47 -16.85
CA THR A 126 8.47 4.76 -15.82
C THR A 126 8.06 4.17 -14.47
N LEU A 127 9.06 3.86 -13.65
CA LEU A 127 8.91 3.30 -12.31
C LEU A 127 9.50 4.27 -11.27
N CYS A 128 8.72 4.57 -10.24
CA CYS A 128 9.19 5.38 -9.12
C CYS A 128 9.51 4.45 -7.92
N PRO A 129 10.73 4.50 -7.34
CA PRO A 129 11.11 3.65 -6.22
C PRO A 129 10.19 3.80 -5.00
N TRP A 130 9.84 5.04 -4.64
CA TRP A 130 8.95 5.30 -3.51
C TRP A 130 7.52 4.81 -3.76
N CYS A 131 7.00 4.97 -4.98
CA CYS A 131 5.72 4.39 -5.36
C CYS A 131 5.76 2.86 -5.25
N MET A 132 6.84 2.21 -5.70
CA MET A 132 7.00 0.76 -5.57
C MET A 132 7.02 0.31 -4.09
N VAL A 133 7.65 1.08 -3.19
CA VAL A 133 7.56 0.83 -1.74
C VAL A 133 6.10 0.85 -1.28
N VAL A 134 5.33 1.86 -1.69
CA VAL A 134 3.89 1.95 -1.39
C VAL A 134 3.12 0.75 -1.96
N TRP A 135 3.45 0.26 -3.16
CA TRP A 135 2.84 -0.94 -3.73
C TRP A 135 3.13 -2.18 -2.88
N VAL A 136 4.41 -2.37 -2.54
CA VAL A 136 4.90 -3.50 -1.75
C VAL A 136 4.19 -3.56 -0.41
N ILE A 137 3.95 -2.45 0.28
CA ILE A 137 3.29 -2.50 1.60
C ILE A 137 1.76 -2.54 1.53
N THR A 138 1.14 -1.93 0.51
CA THR A 138 -0.33 -1.82 0.43
C THR A 138 -1.00 -3.14 0.05
N ILE A 139 -0.37 -3.93 -0.83
CA ILE A 139 -0.88 -5.25 -1.24
C ILE A 139 -1.05 -6.20 -0.04
N PRO A 140 0.00 -6.47 0.77
CA PRO A 140 -0.14 -7.33 1.96
C PRO A 140 -1.03 -6.66 3.01
N LEU A 141 -1.01 -5.33 3.16
CA LEU A 141 -1.93 -4.64 4.07
C LEU A 141 -3.38 -5.01 3.78
N PHE A 142 -3.78 -4.97 2.51
CA PHE A 142 -5.11 -5.40 2.09
C PHE A 142 -5.35 -6.90 2.31
N VAL A 143 -4.46 -7.75 1.79
CA VAL A 143 -4.61 -9.21 1.85
C VAL A 143 -4.76 -9.71 3.30
N PHE A 144 -3.88 -9.27 4.20
CA PHE A 144 -3.90 -9.70 5.60
C PHE A 144 -5.02 -9.04 6.41
N THR A 145 -5.33 -7.75 6.19
CA THR A 145 -6.45 -7.09 6.89
C THR A 145 -7.78 -7.70 6.49
N THR A 146 -8.03 -7.88 5.20
CA THR A 146 -9.26 -8.49 4.70
C THR A 146 -9.36 -9.97 5.07
N GLY A 147 -8.25 -10.72 4.96
CA GLY A 147 -8.20 -12.11 5.41
C GLY A 147 -8.49 -12.27 6.90
N ARG A 148 -7.97 -11.36 7.73
CA ARG A 148 -8.21 -11.34 9.18
C ARG A 148 -9.67 -11.05 9.46
N ASN A 149 -10.21 -9.99 8.86
CA ASN A 149 -11.61 -9.59 9.04
C ASN A 149 -12.59 -10.66 8.56
N ALA A 150 -12.26 -11.36 7.48
CA ALA A 150 -13.00 -12.54 7.04
C ALA A 150 -12.94 -13.61 8.13
N ARG A 151 -11.73 -14.05 8.55
CA ARG A 151 -11.52 -15.11 9.54
C ARG A 151 -12.20 -14.83 10.89
N THR A 152 -12.20 -13.59 11.36
CA THR A 152 -12.84 -13.17 12.63
C THR A 152 -14.35 -12.92 12.48
N GLY A 153 -14.91 -13.11 11.29
CA GLY A 153 -16.34 -13.02 11.05
C GLY A 153 -16.89 -11.59 11.05
N ILE A 154 -16.04 -10.58 10.81
CA ILE A 154 -16.47 -9.18 10.67
C ILE A 154 -17.53 -9.08 9.58
N PHE A 155 -17.33 -9.77 8.45
CA PHE A 155 -18.24 -9.83 7.30
C PHE A 155 -19.32 -10.92 7.40
N GLY A 156 -19.51 -11.55 8.57
CA GLY A 156 -20.51 -12.60 8.79
C GLY A 156 -19.97 -14.05 8.82
N ALA A 157 -20.85 -15.01 9.10
CA ALA A 157 -20.45 -16.40 9.36
C ALA A 157 -20.00 -17.19 8.11
N ARG A 158 -20.53 -16.86 6.93
CA ARG A 158 -20.13 -17.52 5.67
C ARG A 158 -18.70 -17.16 5.27
N THR A 159 -18.35 -15.88 5.39
CA THR A 159 -17.01 -15.35 5.10
C THR A 159 -15.97 -15.80 6.14
N ALA A 160 -16.37 -16.09 7.38
CA ALA A 160 -15.50 -16.70 8.39
C ALA A 160 -14.91 -18.04 7.95
N ARG A 161 -15.72 -18.94 7.41
CA ARG A 161 -15.24 -20.25 6.92
C ARG A 161 -14.29 -20.09 5.73
N LEU A 162 -14.60 -19.18 4.81
CA LEU A 162 -13.72 -18.88 3.69
C LEU A 162 -12.40 -18.28 4.16
N GLY A 163 -12.45 -17.31 5.08
CA GLY A 163 -11.27 -16.67 5.66
C GLY A 163 -10.35 -17.66 6.37
N GLN A 164 -10.90 -18.62 7.12
CA GLN A 164 -10.11 -19.69 7.72
C GLN A 164 -9.41 -20.57 6.69
N ARG A 165 -10.10 -20.93 5.60
CA ARG A 165 -9.54 -21.75 4.52
C ARG A 165 -8.47 -21.01 3.72
N LEU A 166 -8.65 -19.71 3.48
CA LEU A 166 -7.72 -18.88 2.71
C LEU A 166 -6.52 -18.40 3.54
N TRP A 167 -6.62 -18.37 4.86
CA TRP A 167 -5.57 -17.87 5.75
C TRP A 167 -4.14 -18.37 5.45
N PRO A 168 -3.88 -19.69 5.29
CA PRO A 168 -2.53 -20.18 4.98
C PRO A 168 -2.05 -19.79 3.57
N TRP A 169 -2.97 -19.44 2.66
CA TRP A 169 -2.67 -19.08 1.27
C TRP A 169 -2.43 -17.58 1.07
N LEU A 170 -2.69 -16.73 2.07
CA LEU A 170 -2.57 -15.27 1.94
C LEU A 170 -1.15 -14.83 1.54
N THR A 171 -0.12 -15.48 2.10
CA THR A 171 1.27 -15.23 1.71
C THR A 171 1.52 -15.61 0.26
N LEU A 172 1.01 -16.76 -0.19
CA LEU A 172 1.14 -17.19 -1.59
C LEU A 172 0.44 -16.21 -2.53
N ILE A 173 -0.78 -15.77 -2.19
CA ILE A 173 -1.53 -14.78 -2.96
C ILE A 173 -0.72 -13.49 -3.12
N THR A 174 -0.05 -13.05 -2.05
CA THR A 174 0.78 -11.85 -2.07
C THR A 174 2.01 -12.04 -2.97
N ILE A 175 2.70 -13.18 -2.88
CA ILE A 175 3.83 -13.51 -3.75
C ILE A 175 3.40 -13.57 -5.21
N VAL A 176 2.29 -14.23 -5.52
CA VAL A 176 1.75 -14.32 -6.89
C VAL A 176 1.39 -12.94 -7.43
N ALA A 177 0.81 -12.06 -6.60
CA ALA A 177 0.53 -10.69 -7.01
C ALA A 177 1.82 -9.94 -7.39
N TYR A 178 2.89 -10.03 -6.60
CA TYR A 178 4.18 -9.43 -6.95
C TYR A 178 4.79 -10.03 -8.20
N MET A 179 4.77 -11.36 -8.35
CA MET A 179 5.27 -12.03 -9.55
C MET A 179 4.51 -11.59 -10.80
N THR A 180 3.19 -11.38 -10.68
CA THR A 180 2.35 -10.89 -11.77
C THR A 180 2.75 -9.46 -12.14
N ILE A 181 2.88 -8.57 -11.17
CA ILE A 181 3.31 -7.18 -11.41
C ILE A 181 4.70 -7.13 -12.05
N ALA A 182 5.65 -7.91 -11.52
CA ALA A 182 7.01 -7.98 -12.04
C ALA A 182 7.05 -8.54 -13.47
N ALA A 183 6.30 -9.60 -13.77
CA ALA A 183 6.20 -10.16 -15.12
C ALA A 183 5.58 -9.15 -16.10
N VAL A 184 4.52 -8.45 -15.69
CA VAL A 184 3.88 -7.40 -16.50
C VAL A 184 4.84 -6.24 -16.75
N ALA A 185 5.55 -5.77 -15.73
CA ALA A 185 6.56 -4.72 -15.89
C ALA A 185 7.68 -5.17 -16.84
N GLN A 186 8.19 -6.40 -16.69
CA GLN A 186 9.23 -6.95 -17.55
C GLN A 186 8.79 -7.01 -19.02
N VAL A 187 7.59 -7.54 -19.30
CA VAL A 187 7.09 -7.72 -20.68
C VAL A 187 6.82 -6.37 -21.36
N ARG A 188 6.52 -5.31 -20.59
CA ARG A 188 6.10 -4.02 -21.16
C ARG A 188 7.22 -2.99 -21.20
N LEU A 189 8.17 -3.06 -20.28
CA LEU A 189 9.23 -2.06 -20.11
C LEU A 189 10.64 -2.63 -20.33
N ASP A 190 10.76 -3.94 -20.59
CA ASP A 190 12.05 -4.65 -20.71
C ASP A 190 13.01 -4.29 -19.55
N VAL A 191 12.46 -4.27 -18.33
CA VAL A 191 13.12 -3.77 -17.12
C VAL A 191 14.52 -4.37 -16.94
N LEU A 192 14.65 -5.69 -17.07
CA LEU A 192 15.94 -6.39 -16.93
C LEU A 192 16.94 -6.04 -18.03
N ALA A 193 16.51 -5.82 -19.27
CA ALA A 193 17.41 -5.45 -20.37
C ALA A 193 17.87 -3.99 -20.30
N THR A 194 17.11 -3.16 -19.56
CA THR A 194 17.38 -1.73 -19.40
C THR A 194 18.22 -1.44 -18.14
N LEU A 195 18.28 -2.39 -17.18
CA LEU A 195 19.02 -2.26 -15.92
C LEU A 195 20.35 -3.07 -15.88
N LEU A 196 20.54 -4.06 -16.76
CA LEU A 196 21.78 -4.82 -16.96
C LEU A 196 22.61 -4.23 -18.09
#